data_AF-A0A0F9T119-F1
#
_entry.id   AF-A0A0F9T119-F1
#
_cell.length_a   1.000
_cell.length_b   1.000
_cell.length_c   1.000
_cell.angle_alpha   90.00
_cell.angle_beta   90.00
_cell.angle_gamma   90.00
#
_symmetry.space_group_name_H-M   'P 1'
#
loop_
_entity.id
_entity.type
_entity.pdbx_description
1 polymer ?
#
loop_
_entity_poly.entity_id
_entity_poly.type
_entity_poly.pdbx_seq_one_letter_code
_entity_poly.pdbx_strand_id
1 'polypeptide(L)'
;MPITGPIPDEAKPVLEAIRESVSRPPDLPVREFYGRLRWRHSRPDREGFACPMGLHPAAIICCPYMCRDFPVASCTGENILSFGMWWDRQTDVQAAVDAVWPEHKT
;
A
#
# COMPACT_ATOMS: atom_id res chain seq x y z
N MET A 1 10.12 -18.58 -6.82
CA MET A 1 10.33 -17.35 -7.60
C MET A 1 9.55 -16.24 -6.94
N PRO A 2 10.16 -15.18 -6.37
CA PRO A 2 9.36 -14.03 -6.02
C PRO A 2 9.16 -13.21 -7.29
N ILE A 3 7.94 -13.19 -7.81
CA ILE A 3 7.57 -12.18 -8.80
C ILE A 3 7.29 -10.92 -7.98
N THR A 4 8.34 -10.17 -7.67
CA THR A 4 8.22 -8.76 -7.35
C THR A 4 8.40 -8.02 -8.67
N GLY A 5 7.32 -7.94 -9.45
CA GLY A 5 7.32 -7.07 -10.63
C GLY A 5 7.59 -5.63 -10.20
N PRO A 6 8.22 -4.79 -11.05
CA PRO A 6 8.37 -3.37 -10.75
C PRO A 6 7.00 -2.74 -10.49
N ILE A 7 6.97 -1.69 -9.68
CA ILE A 7 5.75 -0.92 -9.49
C ILE A 7 5.39 -0.28 -10.86
N PRO A 8 4.15 -0.43 -11.35
CA PRO A 8 3.74 0.19 -12.61
C PRO A 8 3.91 1.72 -12.58
N ASP A 9 4.23 2.32 -13.73
CA ASP A 9 4.41 3.77 -13.82
C ASP A 9 3.13 4.52 -13.45
N GLU A 10 1.98 3.94 -13.77
CA GLU A 10 0.66 4.46 -13.44
C GLU A 10 0.42 4.50 -11.92
N ALA A 11 1.15 3.71 -11.12
CA ALA A 11 1.01 3.69 -9.67
C ALA A 11 1.91 4.72 -8.96
N LYS A 12 2.77 5.44 -9.68
CA LYS A 12 3.71 6.43 -9.11
C LYS A 12 3.02 7.56 -8.31
N PRO A 13 1.92 8.18 -8.77
CA PRO A 13 1.26 9.23 -7.99
C PRO A 13 0.78 8.75 -6.62
N VAL A 14 0.32 7.49 -6.54
CA VAL A 14 -0.12 6.88 -5.28
C VAL A 14 1.06 6.66 -4.34
N LEU A 15 2.20 6.20 -4.87
CA LEU A 15 3.42 6.03 -4.09
C LEU A 15 3.90 7.34 -3.47
N GLU A 16 3.94 8.41 -4.27
CA GLU A 16 4.35 9.74 -3.81
C GLU A 16 3.45 10.21 -2.67
N ALA A 17 2.12 10.14 -2.86
CA ALA A 17 1.15 10.51 -1.85
C ALA A 17 1.29 9.70 -0.53
N ILE A 18 1.52 8.39 -0.62
CA ILE A 18 1.78 7.55 0.54
C ILE A 18 3.07 8.01 1.23
N ARG A 19 4.17 8.16 0.50
CA ARG A 19 5.49 8.51 1.07
C ARG A 19 5.50 9.86 1.76
N GLU A 20 4.73 10.82 1.26
CA GLU A 20 4.62 12.15 1.85
C GLU A 20 3.89 12.14 3.20
N SER A 21 2.88 11.29 3.36
CA SER A 21 1.93 11.35 4.49
C SER A 21 1.95 10.12 5.41
N VAL A 22 2.66 9.06 5.03
CA VAL A 22 2.73 7.79 5.74
C VAL A 22 4.19 7.38 5.89
N SER A 23 4.67 7.39 7.12
CA SER A 23 5.99 6.83 7.46
C SER A 23 6.00 5.31 7.27
N ARG A 24 7.17 4.75 6.92
CA ARG A 24 7.38 3.31 6.82
C ARG A 24 6.96 2.63 8.15
N PRO A 25 6.01 1.68 8.13
CA PRO A 25 5.65 0.95 9.34
C PRO A 25 6.84 0.17 9.92
N PRO A 26 6.96 0.06 11.26
CA PRO A 26 8.06 -0.66 11.90
C PRO A 26 7.98 -2.18 11.70
N ASP A 27 6.76 -2.70 11.54
CA ASP A 27 6.49 -4.12 11.33
C ASP A 27 6.20 -4.43 9.86
N LEU A 28 6.48 -5.66 9.45
CA LEU A 28 6.08 -6.17 8.15
C LEU A 28 4.58 -6.53 8.11
N PRO A 29 3.90 -6.35 6.96
CA PRO A 29 2.53 -6.79 6.81
C PRO A 29 2.46 -8.32 6.83
N VAL A 30 1.33 -8.86 7.30
CA VAL A 30 1.06 -10.30 7.28
C VAL A 30 0.33 -10.69 6.00
N ARG A 31 0.46 -11.96 5.59
CA ARG A 31 -0.42 -12.53 4.56
C ARG A 31 -1.74 -12.94 5.17
N GLU A 32 -2.84 -12.42 4.64
CA GLU A 32 -4.19 -12.89 4.93
C GLU A 32 -4.47 -14.25 4.28
N PHE A 33 -5.57 -14.90 4.67
CA PHE A 33 -6.01 -16.20 4.13
C PHE A 33 -6.13 -16.22 2.60
N TYR A 34 -6.46 -15.09 1.97
CA TYR A 34 -6.53 -14.94 0.51
C TYR A 34 -5.18 -14.59 -0.16
N GLY A 35 -4.06 -14.70 0.58
CA GLY A 35 -2.71 -14.45 0.07
C GLY A 35 -2.31 -12.97 -0.02
N ARG A 36 -3.17 -12.06 0.44
CA ARG A 36 -2.99 -10.60 0.33
C ARG A 36 -2.15 -10.06 1.49
N LEU A 37 -1.28 -9.08 1.21
CA LEU A 37 -0.42 -8.44 2.22
C LEU A 37 -1.14 -7.32 2.95
N ARG A 38 -1.27 -7.38 4.28
CA ARG A 38 -1.89 -6.31 5.06
C ARG A 38 -1.26 -6.15 6.45
N TRP A 39 -1.17 -4.93 6.94
CA TRP A 39 -0.89 -4.65 8.35
C TRP A 39 -2.15 -4.78 9.18
N ARG A 40 -2.03 -5.27 10.42
CA ARG A 40 -3.10 -5.09 11.40
C ARG A 40 -3.16 -3.62 11.75
N HIS A 41 -4.28 -3.00 11.43
CA HIS A 41 -4.53 -1.61 11.75
C HIS A 41 -4.87 -1.50 13.24
N SER A 42 -4.13 -0.69 13.98
CA SER A 42 -4.24 -0.55 15.43
C SER A 42 -5.05 0.67 15.87
N ARG A 43 -5.69 1.42 14.95
CA ARG A 43 -6.45 2.60 15.38
C ARG A 43 -7.78 2.19 16.04
N PRO A 44 -8.14 2.86 17.15
CA PRO A 44 -9.33 2.52 17.95
C PRO A 44 -10.66 2.80 17.23
N ASP A 45 -10.67 3.66 16.21
CA ASP A 45 -11.85 3.99 15.39
C ASP A 45 -11.99 3.11 14.14
N ARG A 46 -10.97 2.28 13.84
CA ARG A 46 -10.94 1.38 12.68
C ARG A 46 -10.17 0.11 13.01
N GLU A 47 -10.89 -0.88 13.52
CA GLU A 47 -10.38 -2.26 13.59
C GLU A 47 -10.33 -2.87 12.18
N GLY A 48 -9.20 -3.45 11.79
CA GLY A 48 -9.09 -4.16 10.51
C GLY A 48 -7.68 -4.34 10.00
N PHE A 49 -7.58 -4.67 8.71
CA PHE A 49 -6.33 -4.90 7.99
C PHE A 49 -6.14 -3.83 6.90
N ALA A 50 -4.95 -3.24 6.80
CA ALA A 50 -4.65 -2.15 5.88
C ALA A 50 -3.52 -2.49 4.90
N CYS A 51 -3.63 -2.01 3.66
CA CYS A 51 -2.52 -1.90 2.71
C CYS A 51 -1.85 -0.51 2.84
N PRO A 52 -0.77 -0.18 2.10
CA PRO A 52 -0.07 1.09 2.25
C PRO A 52 -0.99 2.32 2.07
N MET A 53 -1.88 2.29 1.07
CA MET A 53 -2.88 3.35 0.86
C MET A 53 -3.83 3.47 2.05
N GLY A 54 -4.24 2.33 2.63
CA GLY A 54 -5.15 2.28 3.78
C GLY A 54 -4.55 2.81 5.08
N LEU A 55 -3.24 3.02 5.14
CA LEU A 55 -2.54 3.66 6.27
C LEU A 55 -2.56 5.19 6.19
N HIS A 56 -2.91 5.76 5.03
CA HIS A 56 -2.97 7.20 4.84
C HIS A 56 -4.07 7.82 5.69
N PRO A 57 -3.83 8.96 6.38
CA PRO A 57 -4.83 9.57 7.26
C PRO A 57 -6.16 9.90 6.59
N ALA A 58 -6.09 10.26 5.31
CA ALA A 58 -7.27 10.60 4.53
C ALA A 58 -7.94 9.40 3.85
N ALA A 59 -7.38 8.19 3.94
CA ALA A 59 -8.02 7.01 3.36
C ALA A 59 -9.35 6.74 4.05
N ILE A 60 -10.41 6.48 3.27
CA ILE A 60 -11.73 6.13 3.81
C ILE A 60 -11.83 4.62 4.08
N ILE A 61 -11.12 3.80 3.31
CA ILE A 61 -11.18 2.34 3.37
C ILE A 61 -9.77 1.74 3.43
N CYS A 62 -9.59 0.66 4.19
CA CYS A 62 -8.28 0.03 4.40
C CYS A 62 -7.83 -0.89 3.25
N CYS A 63 -8.75 -1.21 2.32
CA CYS A 63 -8.57 -2.18 1.24
C CYS A 63 -8.07 -1.52 -0.07
N PRO A 64 -7.10 -2.14 -0.78
CA PRO A 64 -6.43 -1.52 -1.92
C PRO A 64 -7.33 -1.23 -3.12
N TYR A 65 -8.35 -2.06 -3.39
CA TYR A 65 -9.24 -1.87 -4.54
C TYR A 65 -10.48 -1.02 -4.26
N MET A 66 -10.76 -0.77 -2.98
CA MET A 66 -11.97 -0.06 -2.57
C MET A 66 -11.70 1.40 -2.25
N CYS A 67 -10.44 1.83 -2.25
CA CYS A 67 -10.05 3.19 -1.94
C CYS A 67 -10.27 4.15 -3.13
N ARG A 68 -11.44 4.12 -3.79
CA ARG A 68 -11.82 5.15 -4.79
C ARG A 68 -11.78 6.55 -4.20
N ASP A 69 -11.93 6.64 -2.88
CA ASP A 69 -11.90 7.86 -2.10
C ASP A 69 -10.54 8.10 -1.43
N PHE A 70 -9.43 7.55 -1.93
CA PHE A 70 -8.09 7.98 -1.53
C PHE A 70 -7.93 9.45 -1.98
N PRO A 71 -8.12 10.43 -1.09
CA PRO A 71 -8.59 11.76 -1.48
C PRO A 71 -7.40 12.68 -1.72
N VAL A 72 -6.45 12.21 -2.52
CA VAL A 72 -5.31 13.01 -2.94
C VAL A 72 -5.60 13.45 -4.36
N ALA A 73 -5.71 14.76 -4.58
CA ALA A 73 -6.16 15.35 -5.85
C ALA A 73 -5.35 14.88 -7.09
N SER A 74 -4.13 14.37 -6.88
CA SER A 74 -3.23 13.84 -7.90
C SER A 74 -3.45 12.36 -8.24
N CYS A 75 -4.26 11.60 -7.48
CA CYS A 75 -4.48 10.17 -7.70
C CYS A 75 -5.80 9.89 -8.41
N THR A 76 -5.74 9.33 -9.61
CA THR A 76 -6.93 8.83 -10.32
C THR A 76 -7.30 7.42 -9.86
N GLY A 77 -8.53 6.99 -10.15
CA GLY A 77 -8.98 5.62 -9.88
C GLY A 77 -8.14 4.54 -10.58
N GLU A 78 -7.56 4.84 -11.75
CA GLU A 78 -6.65 3.94 -12.46
C GLU A 78 -5.32 3.79 -11.72
N ASN A 79 -4.75 4.89 -11.20
CA ASN A 79 -3.51 4.83 -10.42
C ASN A 79 -3.68 3.96 -9.17
N ILE A 80 -4.82 4.12 -8.48
CA ILE A 80 -5.20 3.36 -7.29
C ILE A 80 -5.36 1.87 -7.62
N LEU A 81 -6.07 1.56 -8.70
CA LEU A 81 -6.28 0.18 -9.14
C LEU A 81 -4.95 -0.50 -9.49
N SER A 82 -4.09 0.17 -10.27
CA SER A 82 -2.77 -0.35 -10.66
C SER A 82 -1.87 -0.62 -9.46
N PHE A 83 -1.82 0.31 -8.50
CA PHE A 83 -1.08 0.10 -7.25
C PHE A 83 -1.66 -1.08 -6.45
N GLY A 84 -2.98 -1.13 -6.28
CA GLY A 84 -3.64 -2.19 -5.52
C GLY A 84 -3.41 -3.58 -6.11
N MET A 85 -3.50 -3.71 -7.43
CA MET A 85 -3.21 -4.96 -8.15
C MET A 85 -1.75 -5.37 -8.00
N TRP A 86 -0.82 -4.42 -8.10
CA TRP A 86 0.59 -4.69 -7.87
C TRP A 86 0.81 -5.20 -6.43
N TRP A 87 0.33 -4.48 -5.42
CA TRP A 87 0.54 -4.83 -4.01
C TRP A 87 0.05 -6.24 -3.65
N ASP A 88 -1.14 -6.61 -4.12
CA ASP A 88 -1.72 -7.93 -3.85
C ASP A 88 -0.99 -9.09 -4.54
N ARG A 89 -0.25 -8.83 -5.62
CA ARG A 89 0.54 -9.84 -6.34
C ARG A 89 1.87 -10.15 -5.66
N GLN A 90 2.31 -9.35 -4.69
CA GLN A 90 3.63 -9.51 -4.10
C GLN A 90 3.72 -10.77 -3.23
N THR A 91 4.73 -11.60 -3.49
CA THR A 91 5.04 -12.82 -2.73
C THR A 91 6.17 -12.64 -1.70
N ASP A 92 7.05 -11.67 -1.92
CA ASP A 92 8.09 -11.26 -0.99
C ASP A 92 7.61 -10.02 -0.20
N VAL A 93 7.49 -10.18 1.11
CA VAL A 93 6.94 -9.15 2.00
C VAL A 93 7.91 -7.99 2.18
N GLN A 94 9.19 -8.30 2.41
CA GLN A 94 10.22 -7.30 2.67
C GLN A 94 10.46 -6.48 1.40
N ALA A 95 10.63 -7.15 0.25
CA ALA A 95 10.85 -6.47 -1.01
C ALA A 95 9.66 -5.59 -1.43
N ALA A 96 8.42 -6.00 -1.14
CA ALA A 96 7.24 -5.17 -1.38
C ALA A 96 7.26 -3.88 -0.53
N VAL A 97 7.60 -4.01 0.76
CA VAL A 97 7.73 -2.86 1.67
C VAL A 97 8.86 -1.94 1.22
N ASP A 98 10.03 -2.47 0.86
CA ASP A 98 11.17 -1.69 0.39
C ASP A 98 10.89 -1.00 -0.95
N ALA A 99 10.06 -1.59 -1.82
CA ALA A 99 9.63 -0.93 -3.06
C ALA A 99 8.73 0.28 -2.77
N VAL A 100 7.90 0.23 -1.72
CA VAL A 100 7.05 1.36 -1.30
C VAL A 100 7.84 2.39 -0.50
N TRP A 101 8.68 1.98 0.45
CA TRP A 101 9.54 2.88 1.22
C TRP A 101 10.99 2.43 1.13
N PRO A 102 11.71 2.84 0.07
CA PRO A 102 13.11 2.46 -0.08
C PRO A 102 13.89 2.97 1.12
N GLU A 103 14.72 2.10 1.72
CA GLU A 103 15.71 2.57 2.67
C GLU A 103 16.60 3.56 1.92
N HIS A 104 16.80 4.75 2.48
CA HIS A 104 17.80 5.65 1.94
C HIS A 104 19.11 4.87 1.92
N LYS A 105 19.58 4.54 0.70
CA LYS A 105 20.94 4.04 0.52
C LYS A 105 21.85 5.16 1.01
N THR A 106 22.34 5.01 2.24
CA THR A 106 23.53 5.70 2.74
C THR A 106 24.70 5.43 1.84
#